data_AF-A0A7J2REI7-F1
#
_entry.id   AF-A0A7J2REI7-F1
#
_cell.length_a   1.000
_cell.length_b   1.000
_cell.length_c   1.000
_cell.angle_alpha   90.00
_cell.angle_beta   90.00
_cell.angle_gamma   90.00
#
_symmetry.space_group_name_H-M   'P 1'
#
loop_
_entity.id
_entity.type
_entity.pdbx_description
1 polymer ?
#
loop_
_entity_poly.entity_id
_entity_poly.type
_entity_poly.pdbx_seq_one_letter_code
_entity_poly.pdbx_strand_id
1 'polypeptide(L)' 'MKVFKSEVNEYGWYWVVHENIDGHIKLFHKNVNKNRKNYEKYFSVHGEGLKLLKEVFRNTKQI' A
#
# COMPACT_ATOMS: atom_id res chain seq x y z
N MET A 1 2.03 3.80 -13.31
CA MET A 1 1.49 3.00 -12.19
C MET A 1 2.66 2.62 -11.28
N LYS A 2 2.63 3.02 -10.01
CA LYS A 2 3.68 2.70 -9.03
C LYS A 2 3.11 1.77 -7.97
N VAL A 3 3.89 0.74 -7.62
CA VAL A 3 3.54 -0.24 -6.60
C VAL A 3 4.67 -0.29 -5.59
N PHE A 4 4.35 -0.03 -4.33
CA PHE A 4 5.28 -0.12 -3.21
C PHE A 4 4.85 -1.27 -2.31
N LYS A 5 5.83 -2.01 -1.78
CA LYS A 5 5.60 -3.12 -0.85
C LYS A 5 6.47 -2.91 0.37
N SER A 6 5.92 -3.13 1.57
CA SER A 6 6.75 -3.27 2.76
C SER A 6 7.48 -4.61 2.74
N GLU A 7 8.43 -4.75 3.65
CA GLU A 7 8.95 -6.06 4.02
C GLU A 7 7.83 -6.96 4.55
N VAL A 8 8.05 -8.26 4.38
CA VAL A 8 7.15 -9.31 4.88
C VAL A 8 7.52 -9.59 6.33
N ASN A 9 6.55 -9.55 7.24
CA ASN A 9 6.78 -9.91 8.63
C ASN A 9 6.88 -11.44 8.83
N GLU A 10 7.21 -11.87 10.04
CA GLU A 10 7.35 -13.29 10.41
C GLU A 10 6.09 -14.14 10.15
N TYR A 11 4.92 -13.51 10.11
CA TYR A 11 3.63 -14.17 9.83
C TYR A 11 3.27 -14.17 8.34
N GLY A 12 4.16 -13.71 7.46
CA GLY A 12 3.93 -13.66 6.03
C GLY A 12 3.09 -12.47 5.56
N TRP A 13 2.83 -11.47 6.41
CA TRP A 13 2.04 -10.29 6.07
C TRP A 13 2.90 -9.11 5.61
N TYR A 14 2.39 -8.35 4.64
CA TYR A 14 3.03 -7.17 4.10
C TYR A 14 2.00 -6.16 3.60
N TRP A 15 2.36 -4.88 3.63
CA TRP A 15 1.56 -3.80 3.08
C TRP A 15 1.91 -3.57 1.61
N VAL A 16 0.87 -3.32 0.82
CA VAL A 16 1.01 -2.95 -0.59
C VAL A 16 0.29 -1.64 -0.82
N VAL A 17 1.01 -0.68 -1.40
CA VAL A 17 0.43 0.58 -1.83
C VAL A 17 0.45 0.67 -3.34
N HIS A 18 -0.72 0.90 -3.92
CA HIS A 18 -0.90 1.12 -5.35
C HIS A 18 -1.26 2.58 -5.60
N GLU A 19 -0.45 3.26 -6.39
CA GLU A 19 -0.81 4.55 -6.98
C GLU A 19 -1.23 4.32 -8.44
N ASN A 20 -2.51 4.58 -8.73
CA ASN A 20 -3.04 4.49 -10.08
C ASN A 20 -2.63 5.72 -10.92
N ILE A 21 -2.95 5.71 -12.21
CA ILE A 21 -2.57 6.79 -13.13
C ILE A 21 -3.25 8.13 -12.79
N ASP A 22 -4.42 8.07 -12.15
CA ASP A 22 -5.21 9.24 -11.74
C ASP A 22 -4.79 9.80 -10.37
N GLY A 23 -3.74 9.25 -9.75
CA GLY A 23 -3.23 9.70 -8.45
C GLY A 23 -4.08 9.26 -7.24
N HIS A 24 -4.98 8.29 -7.41
CA HIS A 24 -5.62 7.58 -6.31
C HIS A 24 -4.65 6.55 -5.70
N ILE A 25 -4.58 6.56 -4.38
CA ILE A 25 -3.77 5.63 -3.60
C ILE A 25 -4.68 4.58 -2.97
N LYS A 26 -4.32 3.31 -3.12
CA LYS A 26 -4.96 2.17 -2.46
C LYS A 26 -3.94 1.45 -1.58
N LEU A 27 -4.31 1.21 -0.32
CA LEU A 27 -3.52 0.46 0.66
C LEU A 27 -4.15 -0.92 0.88
N PHE A 28 -3.33 -1.97 0.80
CA PHE A 28 -3.75 -3.36 1.00
C PHE A 28 -2.84 -4.03 2.01
N HIS A 29 -3.43 -4.80 2.93
CA HIS A 29 -2.70 -5.76 3.76
C HIS A 29 -2.79 -7.15 3.11
N LYS A 30 -1.65 -7.72 2.69
CA LYS A 30 -1.57 -9.01 1.99
C LYS A 30 -0.77 -10.02 2.80
N ASN A 31 -1.13 -11.29 2.68
CA ASN A 31 -0.34 -12.40 3.21
C ASN A 31 0.20 -13.24 2.06
N VAL A 32 1.46 -13.66 2.13
CA VAL A 32 2.13 -14.50 1.10
C VAL A 32 1.45 -15.86 0.90
N ASN A 33 0.82 -16.38 1.95
CA ASN A 33 0.16 -17.69 1.95
C ASN A 33 -1.34 -17.60 1.57
N LYS A 34 -1.89 -16.38 1.41
CA LYS A 34 -3.30 -16.19 1.06
C LYS A 34 -3.44 -15.76 -0.41
N ASN A 35 -4.37 -16.39 -1.12
CA ASN A 35 -4.69 -16.03 -2.50
C ASN A 35 -5.14 -14.57 -2.63
N ARG A 36 -4.93 -13.99 -3.82
CA ARG A 36 -5.19 -12.57 -4.17
C ARG A 36 -6.61 -12.05 -3.87
N LYS A 37 -7.56 -12.93 -3.54
CA LYS A 37 -8.94 -12.57 -3.17
C LYS A 37 -9.13 -12.35 -1.65
N ASN A 38 -8.19 -12.78 -0.81
CA ASN A 38 -8.29 -12.68 0.65
C ASN A 38 -7.52 -11.46 1.16
N TYR A 39 -7.95 -10.26 0.75
CA TYR A 39 -7.55 -9.03 1.41
C TYR A 39 -8.28 -8.96 2.74
N GLU A 40 -7.56 -9.03 3.86
CA GLU A 40 -8.23 -9.00 5.16
C GLU A 40 -8.77 -7.60 5.49
N LYS A 41 -8.09 -6.54 5.06
CA LYS A 41 -8.53 -5.16 5.30
C LYS A 41 -8.14 -4.25 4.14
N TYR A 42 -9.14 -3.68 3.50
CA TYR A 42 -9.01 -2.56 2.58
C TYR A 42 -9.27 -1.29 3.38
N PHE A 43 -8.30 -0.38 3.39
CA PHE A 43 -8.46 0.93 4.01
C PHE A 43 -8.46 1.98 2.91
N SER A 44 -9.59 2.65 2.73
CA SER A 44 -9.60 3.89 1.95
C SER A 44 -9.10 5.01 2.83
N VAL A 45 -7.93 5.56 2.51
CA VAL A 45 -7.40 6.76 3.18
C VAL A 45 -7.83 7.99 2.37
N HIS A 46 -8.43 8.96 3.05
CA HIS A 46 -8.95 10.19 2.46
C HIS A 46 -8.44 11.43 3.23
N GLY A 47 -8.68 12.62 2.68
CA GLY A 47 -8.38 13.88 3.36
C GLY A 47 -6.89 14.06 3.68
N GLU A 48 -6.58 14.57 4.87
CA GLU A 48 -5.21 14.86 5.30
C GLU A 48 -4.32 13.61 5.37
N GLY A 49 -4.89 12.46 5.74
CA GLY A 49 -4.15 11.19 5.75
C GLY A 49 -3.64 10.80 4.36
N LEU A 50 -4.41 11.10 3.30
CA LEU A 50 -4.00 10.87 1.92
C LEU A 50 -2.88 11.84 1.51
N LYS A 51 -2.93 13.09 1.97
CA LYS A 51 -1.91 14.11 1.71
C LYS A 51 -0.56 13.72 2.32
N LEU A 52 -0.57 13.29 3.59
CA LEU A 52 0.61 12.79 4.31
C LEU A 52 1.23 11.57 3.61
N LEU A 53 0.41 10.59 3.22
CA LEU A 53 0.89 9.41 2.48
C LEU A 53 1.56 9.80 1.16
N LYS A 54 0.95 10.71 0.38
CA LYS A 54 1.55 11.22 -0.87
C LYS A 54 2.90 11.90 -0.63
N GLU A 55 3.03 12.65 0.46
CA GLU A 55 4.27 13.34 0.81
C GLU A 55 5.38 12.37 1.21
N VAL A 56 5.06 11.35 2.01
CA VAL A 56 5.98 10.26 2.34
C VAL A 56 6.45 9.55 1.06
N PHE A 57 5.55 9.22 0.12
CA PHE A 57 5.92 8.60 -1.15
C PHE A 57 6.81 9.46 -2.05
N ARG A 58 6.61 10.78 -2.07
CA ARG A 58 7.46 11.70 -2.83
C ARG A 58 8.87 11.78 -2.23
N ASN A 59 8.97 11.73 -0.91
CA ASN A 59 10.23 11.90 -0.19
C ASN A 59 11.01 10.59 0.00
N THR A 60 10.33 9.44 -0.10
CA THR A 60 11.00 8.13 -0.02
C THR A 60 11.62 7.83 -1.38
N LYS A 61 12.96 7.88 -1.46
CA LYS A 61 13.71 7.47 -2.66
C LYS A 61 13.26 6.06 -3.08
N GLN A 62 12.87 5.93 -4.34
CA GLN A 62 12.59 4.62 -4.94
C GLN A 62 13.91 3.84 -4.96
N ILE A 63 13.96 2.73 -4.22
CA ILE A 63 15.04 1.74 -4.29
C ILE A 63 14.77 0.86 -5.52
#